data_AF-A0A060ZL02-F1
#
_entry.id   AF-A0A060ZL02-F1
#
_cell.length_a   1.000
_cell.length_b   1.000
_cell.length_c   1.000
_cell.angle_alpha   90.00
_cell.angle_beta   90.00
_cell.angle_gamma   90.00
#
_symmetry.space_group_name_H-M   'P 1'
#
loop_
_entity.id
_entity.type
_entity.pdbx_description
1 polymer ?
#
loop_
_entity_poly.entity_id
_entity_poly.type
_entity_poly.pdbx_seq_one_letter_code
_entity_poly.pdbx_strand_id
1 'polypeptide(L)'
;MSGDGYSSAFPDTTLARAAHTYLLGIAATTLVNHSLRSYLFARAIGDHKGLRAGADYDDELLFLGCALHDIGLTEEGDGEQRFEVDGADLAARFLIENGLSAAKAEIV
;
A
#
# COMPACT_ATOMS: atom_id res chain seq x y z
N MET A 1 -17.31 -16.26 -16.03
CA MET A 1 -16.07 -15.96 -15.29
C MET A 1 -15.68 -14.55 -15.67
N SER A 2 -16.14 -13.57 -14.89
CA SER A 2 -15.81 -12.17 -15.09
C SER A 2 -14.40 -11.99 -14.55
N GLY A 3 -13.43 -11.74 -15.44
CA GLY A 3 -12.05 -11.47 -15.06
C GLY A 3 -11.96 -10.07 -14.51
N ASP A 4 -12.03 -9.95 -13.19
CA ASP A 4 -11.65 -8.72 -12.50
C ASP A 4 -10.15 -8.51 -12.72
N GLY A 5 -9.76 -7.33 -13.20
CA GLY A 5 -8.42 -7.00 -13.69
C GLY A 5 -7.32 -6.95 -12.64
N TYR A 6 -7.14 -8.02 -11.86
CA TYR A 6 -6.00 -8.19 -10.97
C TYR A 6 -4.81 -8.71 -11.79
N SER A 7 -3.97 -7.77 -12.21
CA SER A 7 -2.72 -8.04 -12.94
C SER A 7 -1.76 -8.87 -12.06
N SER A 8 -1.02 -9.82 -12.66
CA SER A 8 0.06 -10.58 -11.99
C SER A 8 1.21 -9.71 -11.45
N ALA A 9 1.12 -8.39 -11.63
CA ALA A 9 2.09 -7.42 -11.16
C ALA A 9 1.96 -7.10 -9.65
N PHE A 10 0.80 -7.32 -9.02
CA PHE A 10 0.53 -6.95 -7.62
C PHE A 10 0.34 -8.17 -6.71
N PRO A 11 0.59 -8.06 -5.39
CA PRO A 11 0.40 -9.18 -4.47
C PRO A 11 -1.08 -9.59 -4.41
N ASP A 12 -1.34 -10.89 -4.59
CA ASP A 12 -2.70 -11.43 -4.70
C ASP A 12 -3.31 -11.84 -3.35
N THR A 13 -3.14 -11.00 -2.33
CA THR A 13 -3.61 -11.28 -0.97
C THR A 13 -4.92 -10.55 -0.65
N THR A 14 -5.65 -11.04 0.36
CA THR A 14 -6.88 -10.39 0.83
C THR A 14 -6.61 -8.95 1.29
N LEU A 15 -5.53 -8.73 2.03
CA LEU A 15 -5.20 -7.41 2.57
C LEU A 15 -4.71 -6.45 1.49
N ALA A 16 -3.92 -6.90 0.51
CA ALA A 16 -3.51 -6.08 -0.63
C ALA A 16 -4.71 -5.63 -1.48
N ARG A 17 -5.68 -6.54 -1.73
CA ARG A 17 -6.95 -6.17 -2.38
C ARG A 17 -7.73 -5.14 -1.57
N ALA A 18 -7.85 -5.35 -0.25
CA ALA A 18 -8.57 -4.44 0.63
C ALA A 18 -7.93 -3.05 0.62
N ALA A 19 -6.60 -2.95 0.74
CA ALA A 19 -5.87 -1.69 0.68
C ALA A 19 -6.05 -0.98 -0.67
N HIS A 20 -6.00 -1.73 -1.78
CA HIS A 20 -6.26 -1.17 -3.11
C HIS A 20 -7.69 -0.63 -3.26
N THR A 21 -8.69 -1.38 -2.81
CA THR A 21 -10.09 -0.95 -2.82
C THR A 21 -10.32 0.26 -1.91
N TYR A 22 -9.69 0.29 -0.73
CA TYR A 22 -9.75 1.42 0.18
C TYR A 22 -9.17 2.68 -0.46
N LEU A 23 -7.96 2.59 -1.02
CA LEU A 23 -7.31 3.71 -1.72
C LEU A 23 -8.15 4.26 -2.88
N LEU A 24 -8.77 3.38 -3.67
CA LEU A 24 -9.70 3.79 -4.74
C LEU A 24 -10.94 4.53 -4.23
N GLY A 25 -11.35 4.27 -2.99
CA GLY A 25 -12.52 4.89 -2.37
C GLY A 25 -12.25 6.31 -1.84
N ILE A 26 -11.02 6.60 -1.42
CA ILE A 26 -10.68 7.83 -0.69
C ILE A 26 -9.77 8.79 -1.45
N ALA A 27 -9.01 8.30 -2.44
CA ALA A 27 -7.97 9.08 -3.11
C ALA A 27 -8.35 9.48 -4.54
N ALA A 28 -7.83 10.63 -4.98
CA ALA A 28 -7.88 11.02 -6.38
C ALA A 28 -7.14 10.01 -7.27
N THR A 29 -7.61 9.80 -8.50
CA THR A 29 -7.01 8.84 -9.46
C THR A 29 -5.51 9.09 -9.70
N THR A 30 -5.06 10.35 -9.66
CA THR A 30 -3.64 10.70 -9.78
C THR A 30 -2.81 10.13 -8.63
N LEU A 31 -3.34 10.16 -7.41
CA LEU A 31 -2.68 9.65 -6.21
C LEU A 31 -2.68 8.12 -6.16
N VAL A 32 -3.78 7.48 -6.55
CA VAL A 32 -3.85 6.03 -6.76
C VAL A 32 -2.76 5.59 -7.75
N ASN A 33 -2.72 6.23 -8.92
CA ASN A 33 -1.75 5.88 -9.97
C ASN A 33 -0.30 6.13 -9.52
N HIS A 34 -0.05 7.18 -8.72
CA HIS A 34 1.26 7.45 -8.13
C HIS A 34 1.68 6.31 -7.19
N SER A 35 0.82 5.95 -6.24
CA SER A 35 1.07 4.90 -5.26
C SER A 35 1.36 3.54 -5.93
N LEU A 36 0.58 3.16 -6.95
CA LEU A 36 0.81 1.93 -7.71
C LEU A 36 2.12 1.97 -8.52
N ARG A 37 2.50 3.12 -9.10
CA ARG A 37 3.80 3.26 -9.77
C ARG A 37 4.96 3.17 -8.78
N SER A 38 4.83 3.74 -7.59
CA SER A 38 5.85 3.65 -6.53
C SER A 38 6.16 2.18 -6.19
N TYR A 39 5.14 1.34 -6.03
CA TYR A 39 5.31 -0.10 -5.85
C TYR A 39 6.02 -0.78 -7.03
N LEU A 40 5.57 -0.51 -8.27
CA LEU A 40 6.18 -1.11 -9.47
C LEU A 40 7.65 -0.69 -9.65
N PHE A 41 7.99 0.56 -9.33
CA PHE A 41 9.37 1.02 -9.35
C PHE A 41 10.20 0.39 -8.23
N ALA A 42 9.66 0.24 -7.02
CA ALA A 42 10.36 -0.44 -5.94
C ALA A 42 10.68 -1.90 -6.31
N ARG A 43 9.71 -2.62 -6.89
CA ARG A 43 9.90 -3.96 -7.46
C ARG A 43 11.00 -4.00 -8.52
N ALA A 44 10.94 -3.11 -9.52
CA ALA A 44 11.91 -3.07 -10.61
C ALA A 44 13.34 -2.75 -10.11
N ILE A 45 13.46 -1.84 -9.14
CA ILE A 45 14.74 -1.51 -8.50
C ILE A 45 15.26 -2.71 -7.68
N GLY A 46 14.39 -3.40 -6.95
CA GLY A 46 14.72 -4.62 -6.22
C GLY A 46 15.26 -5.71 -7.15
N ASP A 47 14.55 -5.99 -8.24
CA ASP A 47 14.94 -6.95 -9.26
C ASP A 47 16.30 -6.58 -9.88
N HIS A 48 16.53 -5.30 -10.21
CA HIS A 48 17.82 -4.82 -10.71
C HIS A 48 18.97 -5.01 -9.71
N LYS A 49 18.67 -4.97 -8.41
CA LYS A 49 19.63 -5.23 -7.32
C LYS A 49 19.76 -6.71 -6.96
N GLY A 50 19.03 -7.61 -7.63
CA GLY A 50 19.01 -9.03 -7.35
C GLY A 50 18.23 -9.42 -6.09
N LEU A 51 17.39 -8.53 -5.56
CA LEU A 51 16.51 -8.80 -4.43
C LEU A 51 15.23 -9.48 -4.92
N ARG A 52 14.78 -10.52 -4.22
CA ARG A 52 13.61 -11.32 -4.57
C ARG A 52 12.52 -11.18 -3.52
N ALA A 53 11.33 -10.83 -3.97
CA ALA A 53 10.12 -10.87 -3.15
C ALA A 53 9.91 -12.25 -2.49
N GLY A 54 9.51 -12.24 -1.23
CA GLY A 54 9.33 -13.44 -0.41
C GLY A 54 10.62 -14.07 0.12
N ALA A 55 11.80 -13.64 -0.35
CA ALA A 55 13.09 -14.09 0.15
C ALA A 55 13.87 -12.95 0.84
N ASP A 56 13.97 -11.81 0.17
CA ASP A 56 14.75 -10.65 0.62
C ASP A 56 13.85 -9.53 1.19
N TYR A 57 12.58 -9.50 0.81
CA TYR A 57 11.56 -8.58 1.36
C TYR A 57 10.16 -9.20 1.30
N ASP A 58 9.27 -8.76 2.19
CA ASP A 58 7.84 -9.12 2.17
C ASP A 58 7.12 -8.27 1.11
N ASP A 59 6.61 -8.92 0.07
CA ASP A 59 5.99 -8.26 -1.09
C ASP A 59 4.66 -7.59 -0.75
N GLU A 60 3.90 -8.20 0.18
CA GLU A 60 2.64 -7.63 0.66
C GLU A 60 2.93 -6.36 1.46
N LEU A 61 3.91 -6.38 2.37
CA LEU A 61 4.28 -5.17 3.12
C LEU A 61 4.84 -4.06 2.22
N LEU A 62 5.64 -4.40 1.20
CA LEU A 62 6.12 -3.42 0.22
C LEU A 62 4.94 -2.76 -0.52
N PHE A 63 3.97 -3.55 -0.94
CA PHE A 63 2.76 -3.05 -1.59
C PHE A 63 1.94 -2.16 -0.66
N LEU A 64 1.70 -2.59 0.59
CA LEU A 64 0.92 -1.82 1.56
C LEU A 64 1.57 -0.48 1.87
N GLY A 65 2.89 -0.45 2.08
CA GLY A 65 3.66 0.80 2.24
C GLY A 65 3.50 1.73 1.05
N CYS A 66 3.71 1.23 -0.16
CA CYS A 66 3.56 2.06 -1.36
C CYS A 66 2.12 2.53 -1.58
N ALA A 67 1.13 1.66 -1.35
CA ALA A 67 -0.28 1.96 -1.54
C ALA A 67 -0.80 3.01 -0.55
N LEU A 68 -0.26 3.01 0.68
CA LEU A 68 -0.78 3.83 1.77
C LEU A 68 0.09 5.04 2.12
N HIS A 69 1.33 5.17 1.61
CA HIS A 69 2.26 6.22 2.05
C HIS A 69 1.74 7.66 1.95
N ASP A 70 0.85 7.94 0.98
CA ASP A 70 0.33 9.28 0.73
C ASP A 70 -1.15 9.44 1.16
N ILE A 71 -1.74 8.50 1.92
CA ILE A 71 -3.17 8.62 2.30
C ILE A 71 -3.46 9.82 3.21
N GLY A 72 -2.44 10.40 3.83
CA GLY A 72 -2.52 11.69 4.53
C GLY A 72 -2.86 12.88 3.62
N LEU A 73 -2.74 12.73 2.29
CA LEU A 73 -3.16 13.75 1.32
C LEU A 73 -4.65 13.64 0.94
N THR A 74 -5.38 12.71 1.54
CA THR A 74 -6.84 12.53 1.34
C THR A 74 -7.62 13.27 2.42
N GLU A 75 -8.91 13.54 2.18
CA GLU A 75 -9.76 14.18 3.20
C GLU A 75 -9.85 13.37 4.50
N GLU A 76 -9.80 12.04 4.43
CA GLU A 76 -9.82 11.17 5.61
C GLU A 76 -8.49 11.19 6.40
N GLY A 77 -7.39 11.47 5.71
CA GLY A 77 -6.05 11.55 6.29
C GLY A 77 -5.56 12.96 6.61
N ASP A 78 -6.35 14.00 6.32
CA ASP A 78 -6.01 15.40 6.57
C ASP A 78 -6.38 15.78 8.02
N GLY A 79 -5.45 15.46 8.94
CA GLY A 79 -5.60 15.69 10.37
C GLY A 79 -4.97 17.01 10.85
N GLU A 80 -4.51 17.02 12.12
CA GLU A 80 -3.88 18.19 12.73
C GLU A 80 -2.34 18.20 12.59
N GLN A 81 -1.74 17.11 12.09
CA GLN A 81 -0.30 16.94 11.99
C GLN A 81 0.17 17.17 10.56
N ARG A 82 1.43 16.81 10.27
CA ARG A 82 1.87 16.75 8.87
C ARG A 82 1.29 15.50 8.24
N PHE A 83 0.97 15.57 6.95
CA PHE A 83 0.30 14.50 6.22
C PHE A 83 1.02 13.14 6.32
N GLU A 84 2.35 13.11 6.47
CA GLU A 84 3.10 11.86 6.60
C GLU A 84 2.76 11.13 7.92
N VAL A 85 2.50 11.90 8.98
CA VAL A 85 2.19 11.35 10.31
C VAL A 85 0.72 10.93 10.38
N ASP A 86 -0.19 11.80 9.96
CA ASP A 86 -1.62 11.46 9.95
C ASP A 86 -1.91 10.32 8.96
N GLY A 87 -1.19 10.27 7.83
CA GLY A 87 -1.24 9.16 6.88
C GLY A 87 -0.74 7.85 7.48
N ALA A 88 0.37 7.86 8.22
CA ALA A 88 0.88 6.67 8.91
C ALA A 88 -0.10 6.18 10.00
N ASP A 89 -0.69 7.09 10.78
CA ASP A 89 -1.69 6.77 11.79
C ASP A 89 -2.96 6.14 11.17
N LEU A 90 -3.41 6.69 10.03
CA LEU A 90 -4.55 6.15 9.28
C LEU A 90 -4.23 4.77 8.69
N ALA A 91 -3.02 4.59 8.14
CA ALA A 91 -2.58 3.34 7.53
C ALA A 91 -2.48 2.24 8.60
N ALA A 92 -1.82 2.51 9.72
CA ALA A 92 -1.68 1.57 10.82
C ALA A 92 -3.05 1.11 11.34
N ARG A 93 -4.00 2.03 11.53
CA ARG A 93 -5.36 1.72 11.95
C ARG A 93 -6.06 0.80 10.95
N PHE A 94 -6.09 1.19 9.67
CA PHE A 94 -6.69 0.38 8.61
C PHE A 94 -6.10 -1.03 8.56
N LEU A 95 -4.78 -1.17 8.63
CA LEU A 95 -4.09 -2.46 8.53
C LEU A 95 -4.38 -3.36 9.72
N ILE A 96 -4.36 -2.81 10.94
CA ILE A 96 -4.64 -3.56 12.17
C ILE A 96 -6.11 -4.02 12.19
N GLU A 97 -7.05 -3.15 11.81
CA GLU A 97 -8.47 -3.48 11.70
C GLU A 97 -8.73 -4.57 10.66
N ASN A 98 -7.91 -4.65 9.61
CA ASN A 98 -7.95 -5.69 8.58
C ASN A 98 -7.05 -6.91 8.89
N GLY A 99 -6.59 -7.05 10.14
CA GLY A 99 -5.96 -8.27 10.65
C GLY A 99 -4.44 -8.36 10.51
N LEU A 100 -3.76 -7.28 10.10
CA LEU A 100 -2.30 -7.21 10.18
C LEU A 100 -1.87 -7.06 11.65
N SER A 101 -0.77 -7.69 12.05
CA SER A 101 -0.26 -7.50 13.41
C SER A 101 0.29 -6.08 13.58
N ALA A 102 0.16 -5.52 14.79
CA ALA A 102 0.71 -4.20 15.10
C ALA A 102 2.20 -4.10 14.74
N ALA A 103 3.00 -5.13 15.04
CA ALA A 103 4.42 -5.15 14.70
C ALA A 103 4.70 -5.10 13.19
N LYS A 104 3.82 -5.63 12.35
CA LYS A 104 3.92 -5.51 10.88
C LYS A 104 3.38 -4.17 10.39
N ALA A 105 2.37 -3.60 11.05
CA ALA A 105 1.85 -2.27 10.73
C ALA A 105 2.90 -1.18 10.96
N GLU A 106 3.76 -1.30 11.98
CA GLU A 106 4.89 -0.37 12.22
C GLU A 106 5.98 -0.36 11.11
N ILE A 107 5.96 -1.35 10.20
CA ILE A 107 6.89 -1.39 9.05
C ILE A 107 6.35 -0.56 7.88
N VAL A 108 5.02 -0.42 7.82
CA VAL A 108 4.26 0.19 6.71
C VAL A 108 4.12 1.68 6.95
#